data_AF-A0A2D6CUI5-F1
#
_entry.id   AF-A0A2D6CUI5-F1
#
_cell.length_a   1.000
_cell.length_b   1.000
_cell.length_c   1.000
_cell.angle_alpha   90.00
_cell.angle_beta   90.00
_cell.angle_gamma   90.00
#
_symmetry.space_group_name_H-M   'P 1'
#
loop_
_entity.id
_entity.type
_entity.pdbx_description
1 polymer ?
#
loop_
_entity_poly.entity_id
_entity_poly.type
_entity_poly.pdbx_seq_one_letter_code
_entity_poly.pdbx_strand_id
1 'polypeptide(L)'
;MFRRARRHRRRMRPRVVTIAALMVGYCVYAILSISGANAKTGEVRQELRSLHPCLRLAVGTAVIGDDSLLLTDIAREPDDYGEMGLDTRASSLHYVQEDGYAHAVDLRTKGRSELHNGLTRLYFHALGLRTLRHVGTADHLHVALPVPETR
;
A
#
# COMPACT_ATOMS: atom_id res chain seq x y z
N MET A 1 38.80 -46.10 4.92
CA MET A 1 37.59 -45.50 5.54
C MET A 1 37.36 -44.12 4.93
N PHE A 2 36.53 -43.99 3.89
CA PHE A 2 36.19 -42.68 3.29
C PHE A 2 34.68 -42.63 3.01
N ARG A 3 33.93 -41.94 3.87
CA ARG A 3 32.50 -41.65 3.69
C ARG A 3 32.35 -40.50 2.68
N ARG A 4 31.90 -40.80 1.46
CA ARG A 4 31.44 -39.78 0.51
C ARG A 4 30.20 -39.08 1.09
N ALA A 5 30.37 -37.83 1.51
CA ALA A 5 29.24 -36.96 1.82
C ALA A 5 28.44 -36.71 0.54
N ARG A 6 27.23 -37.29 0.45
CA ARG A 6 26.27 -37.00 -0.62
C ARG A 6 25.84 -35.53 -0.49
N ARG A 7 26.43 -34.65 -1.30
CA ARG A 7 25.89 -33.31 -1.54
C ARG A 7 24.51 -33.45 -2.21
N HIS A 8 23.45 -33.37 -1.42
CA HIS A 8 22.10 -33.21 -1.93
C HIS A 8 21.99 -31.83 -2.59
N ARG A 9 22.38 -31.71 -3.86
CA ARG A 9 21.98 -30.55 -4.68
C ARG A 9 20.47 -30.64 -4.83
N ARG A 10 19.72 -29.87 -4.03
CA ARG A 10 18.30 -29.61 -4.27
C ARG A 10 18.19 -28.88 -5.62
N ARG A 11 18.08 -29.63 -6.72
CA ARG A 11 17.67 -29.06 -8.01
C ARG A 11 16.24 -28.58 -7.81
N MET A 12 16.04 -27.27 -7.69
CA MET A 12 14.71 -26.69 -7.76
C MET A 12 14.09 -27.11 -9.09
N ARG A 13 12.85 -27.60 -9.04
CA ARG A 13 12.13 -28.00 -10.25
C ARG A 13 11.95 -26.75 -11.12
N PRO A 14 12.18 -26.81 -12.44
CA PRO A 14 12.13 -25.64 -13.32
C PRO A 14 10.79 -24.89 -13.21
N ARG A 15 9.69 -25.61 -12.99
CA ARG A 15 8.36 -25.02 -12.72
C ARG A 15 8.33 -24.06 -11.53
N VAL A 16 9.02 -24.39 -10.44
CA VAL A 16 9.10 -23.52 -9.24
C VAL A 16 9.84 -22.24 -9.56
N VAL A 17 10.92 -22.34 -10.34
CA VAL A 17 11.69 -21.17 -10.78
C VAL A 17 10.85 -20.27 -11.68
N THR A 18 10.10 -20.84 -12.62
CA THR A 18 9.20 -20.07 -13.50
C THR A 18 8.10 -19.36 -12.70
N ILE A 19 7.44 -20.06 -11.77
CA ILE A 19 6.40 -19.45 -10.91
C ILE A 19 6.97 -18.30 -10.08
N ALA A 20 8.13 -18.52 -9.45
CA ALA A 20 8.80 -17.49 -8.67
C ALA A 20 9.17 -16.27 -9.52
N ALA A 21 9.69 -16.48 -10.73
CA ALA A 21 10.02 -15.39 -11.66
C ALA A 21 8.79 -14.58 -12.07
N LEU A 22 7.66 -15.25 -12.36
CA LEU A 22 6.40 -14.57 -12.69
C LEU A 22 5.86 -13.77 -11.51
N MET A 23 5.91 -14.32 -10.29
CA MET A 23 5.47 -13.60 -9.08
C MET A 23 6.34 -12.37 -8.82
N VAL A 24 7.66 -12.50 -8.92
CA VAL A 24 8.58 -11.36 -8.76
C VAL A 24 8.30 -10.31 -9.84
N GLY A 25 8.13 -10.74 -11.10
CA GLY A 25 7.78 -9.84 -12.20
C GLY A 25 6.48 -9.09 -11.96
N TYR A 26 5.45 -9.78 -11.43
CA TYR A 26 4.19 -9.15 -11.06
C TYR A 26 4.34 -8.14 -9.93
N CYS A 27 5.07 -8.47 -8.86
CA CYS A 27 5.30 -7.53 -7.76
C CYS A 27 6.02 -6.26 -8.23
N VAL A 28 7.03 -6.42 -9.09
CA VAL A 28 7.73 -5.28 -9.69
C VAL A 28 6.78 -4.47 -10.56
N TYR A 29 6.01 -5.11 -11.43
CA TYR A 29 5.03 -4.44 -12.28
C TYR A 29 4.00 -3.65 -11.46
N ALA A 30 3.43 -4.25 -10.42
CA ALA A 30 2.47 -3.60 -9.55
C ALA A 30 3.07 -2.42 -8.76
N ILE A 31 4.30 -2.52 -8.27
CA ILE A 31 4.95 -1.38 -7.60
C ILE A 31 5.20 -0.23 -8.59
N LEU A 32 5.53 -0.55 -9.84
CA LEU A 32 5.79 0.44 -10.89
C LEU A 32 4.52 0.99 -11.57
N SER A 33 3.37 0.33 -11.40
CA SER A 33 2.10 0.76 -12.01
C SER A 33 1.53 2.02 -11.36
N ILE A 34 1.96 2.36 -10.14
CA ILE A 34 1.55 3.60 -9.47
C ILE A 34 2.21 4.78 -10.19
N SER A 35 1.52 5.29 -11.19
CA SER A 35 1.98 6.40 -12.00
C SER A 35 1.74 7.74 -11.29
N GLY A 36 2.43 8.79 -11.74
CA GLY A 36 2.13 10.15 -11.28
C GLY A 36 0.71 10.60 -11.58
N ALA A 37 0.00 9.97 -12.53
CA ALA A 37 -1.40 10.29 -12.83
C ALA A 37 -2.37 9.81 -11.74
N ASN A 38 -1.96 8.83 -10.92
CA ASN A 38 -2.72 8.34 -9.79
C ASN A 38 -2.43 9.12 -8.51
N ALA A 39 -1.48 10.05 -8.53
CA ALA A 39 -1.19 10.94 -7.40
C ALA A 39 -1.92 12.28 -7.58
N LYS A 40 -2.59 12.76 -6.54
CA LYS A 40 -3.30 14.05 -6.57
C LYS A 40 -2.36 15.23 -6.83
N THR A 41 -1.14 15.19 -6.31
CA THR A 41 -0.11 16.24 -6.47
C THR A 41 1.27 15.63 -6.74
N GLY A 42 2.23 16.47 -7.12
CA GLY A 42 3.63 16.09 -7.27
C GLY A 42 4.32 15.70 -5.95
N GLU A 43 3.82 16.19 -4.80
CA GLU A 43 4.31 15.83 -3.47
C GLU A 43 3.89 14.41 -3.09
N VAL A 44 2.60 14.09 -3.24
CA VAL A 44 2.08 12.72 -3.03
C VAL A 44 2.85 11.70 -3.89
N ARG A 45 3.26 12.09 -5.10
CA ARG A 45 4.11 11.24 -5.95
C ARG A 45 5.49 10.98 -5.36
N GLN A 46 6.09 11.96 -4.69
CA GLN A 46 7.41 11.81 -4.05
C GLN A 46 7.32 10.95 -2.79
N GLU A 47 6.22 11.06 -2.05
CA GLU A 47 5.92 10.28 -0.85
C GLU A 47 5.59 8.80 -1.13
N LEU A 48 5.33 8.42 -2.38
CA LEU A 48 5.14 7.00 -2.72
C LEU A 48 6.30 6.11 -2.24
N ARG A 49 7.51 6.67 -2.14
CA ARG A 49 8.69 5.95 -1.64
C ARG A 49 8.73 5.83 -0.12
N SER A 50 7.97 6.63 0.63
CA SER A 50 7.82 6.50 2.08
C SER A 50 6.66 5.58 2.45
N LEU A 51 5.71 5.29 1.56
CA LEU A 51 4.64 4.31 1.83
C LEU A 51 5.20 2.91 2.12
N HIS A 52 4.65 2.13 3.05
CA HIS A 52 5.14 0.79 3.32
C HIS A 52 5.07 -0.14 2.07
N PRO A 53 6.06 -1.02 1.78
CA PRO A 53 6.08 -1.85 0.57
C PRO A 53 4.84 -2.72 0.35
N CYS A 54 4.25 -3.28 1.43
CA CYS A 54 2.99 -4.04 1.32
C CYS A 54 1.82 -3.17 0.85
N LEU A 55 1.73 -1.93 1.34
CA LEU A 55 0.71 -0.99 0.90
C LEU A 55 0.96 -0.55 -0.54
N ARG A 56 2.21 -0.28 -0.93
CA ARG A 56 2.56 -0.01 -2.34
C ARG A 56 2.12 -1.14 -3.27
N LEU A 57 2.41 -2.39 -2.91
CA LEU A 57 2.01 -3.53 -3.72
C LEU A 57 0.48 -3.65 -3.84
N ALA A 58 -0.24 -3.49 -2.73
CA ALA A 58 -1.69 -3.54 -2.70
C ALA A 58 -2.33 -2.39 -3.51
N VAL A 59 -1.86 -1.16 -3.32
CA VAL A 59 -2.35 0.01 -4.05
C VAL A 59 -2.02 -0.10 -5.54
N GLY A 60 -0.80 -0.52 -5.90
CA GLY A 60 -0.42 -0.71 -7.30
C GLY A 60 -1.24 -1.78 -8.00
N THR A 61 -1.60 -2.85 -7.29
CA THR A 61 -2.54 -3.86 -7.78
C THR A 61 -3.94 -3.29 -7.97
N ALA A 62 -4.42 -2.46 -7.02
CA ALA A 62 -5.71 -1.79 -7.15
C ALA A 62 -5.74 -0.82 -8.36
N VAL A 63 -4.67 -0.05 -8.58
CA VAL A 63 -4.51 0.85 -9.73
C VAL A 63 -4.52 0.09 -11.06
N ILE A 64 -3.94 -1.12 -11.11
CA ILE A 64 -4.02 -1.97 -12.32
C ILE A 64 -5.46 -2.37 -12.65
N GLY A 65 -6.29 -2.63 -11.63
CA GLY A 65 -7.69 -2.99 -11.82
C GLY A 65 -8.63 -1.78 -11.99
N ASP A 66 -8.16 -0.59 -11.62
CA ASP A 66 -8.93 0.65 -11.54
C ASP A 66 -7.99 1.84 -11.77
N ASP A 67 -7.78 2.16 -13.04
CA ASP A 67 -6.86 3.22 -13.49
C ASP A 67 -7.24 4.62 -12.99
N SER A 68 -8.51 4.83 -12.67
CA SER A 68 -9.06 6.07 -12.13
C SER A 68 -8.82 6.26 -10.63
N LEU A 69 -8.24 5.26 -9.94
CA LEU A 69 -7.97 5.33 -8.50
C LEU A 69 -6.94 6.43 -8.21
N LEU A 70 -7.29 7.34 -7.29
CA LEU A 70 -6.47 8.50 -6.97
C LEU A 70 -6.02 8.44 -5.50
N LEU A 71 -4.71 8.49 -5.29
CA LEU A 71 -4.08 8.67 -3.99
C LEU A 71 -4.12 10.15 -3.64
N THR A 72 -4.75 10.47 -2.52
CA THR A 72 -4.91 11.85 -2.06
C THR A 72 -3.92 12.23 -0.98
N ASP A 73 -3.40 11.24 -0.26
CA ASP A 73 -2.48 11.45 0.85
C ASP A 73 -1.70 10.17 1.16
N ILE A 74 -0.45 10.29 1.57
CA ILE A 74 0.43 9.18 1.92
C ILE A 74 1.14 9.50 3.23
N ALA A 75 2.06 10.47 3.21
CA ALA A 75 2.83 10.84 4.38
C ALA A 75 2.42 12.23 4.86
N ARG A 76 2.29 12.38 6.19
CA ARG A 76 2.06 13.68 6.83
C ARG A 76 3.16 13.97 7.83
N GLU A 77 3.36 15.24 8.11
CA GLU A 77 4.05 15.74 9.29
C GLU A 77 3.01 16.27 10.31
N PRO A 78 3.36 16.36 11.60
CA PRO A 78 2.46 16.94 12.59
C PRO A 78 2.01 18.37 12.24
N ASP A 79 2.91 19.17 11.65
CA ASP A 79 2.63 20.55 11.28
C ASP A 79 1.52 20.64 10.21
N ASP A 80 1.38 19.64 9.32
CA ASP A 80 0.30 19.59 8.32
C ASP A 80 -1.09 19.59 8.98
N TYR A 81 -1.25 18.90 10.12
CA TYR A 81 -2.50 18.92 10.87
C TYR A 81 -2.76 20.29 11.50
N GLY A 82 -1.70 20.96 11.97
CA GLY A 82 -1.76 22.31 12.48
C GLY A 82 -2.23 23.33 11.44
N GLU A 83 -1.70 23.24 10.21
CA GLU A 83 -2.15 24.07 9.08
C GLU A 83 -3.62 23.83 8.71
N MET A 84 -4.10 22.60 8.92
CA MET A 84 -5.51 22.24 8.72
C MET A 84 -6.42 22.60 9.91
N GLY A 85 -5.88 23.14 11.01
CA GLY A 85 -6.62 23.41 12.24
C GLY A 85 -7.15 22.15 12.93
N LEU A 86 -6.49 21.01 12.74
CA LEU A 86 -6.83 19.72 13.32
C LEU A 86 -5.89 19.38 14.48
N ASP A 87 -6.40 18.65 15.47
CA ASP A 87 -5.56 18.14 16.55
C ASP A 87 -4.50 17.16 16.01
N THR A 88 -3.24 17.45 16.31
CA THR A 88 -2.12 16.54 16.01
C THR A 88 -2.27 15.26 16.81
N ARG A 89 -2.44 14.12 16.14
CA ARG A 89 -2.39 12.81 16.81
C ARG A 89 -1.00 12.23 16.66
N ALA A 90 -0.27 12.09 17.77
CA ALA A 90 1.08 11.52 17.78
C ALA A 90 1.17 10.10 17.17
N SER A 91 0.07 9.35 17.16
CA SER A 91 -0.03 7.98 16.63
C SER A 91 -0.60 7.89 15.21
N SER A 92 -0.54 8.96 14.42
CA SER A 92 -1.02 8.91 13.03
C SER A 92 -0.19 7.92 12.20
N LEU A 93 -0.85 7.03 11.48
CA LEU A 93 -0.20 6.06 10.58
C LEU A 93 0.25 6.70 9.26
N HIS A 94 -0.16 7.94 8.99
CA HIS A 94 0.42 8.75 7.92
C HIS A 94 1.82 9.27 8.28
N TYR A 95 2.19 9.27 9.56
CA TYR A 95 3.57 9.59 9.92
C TYR A 95 4.49 8.44 9.54
N VAL A 96 5.74 8.79 9.23
CA VAL A 96 6.81 7.80 9.08
C VAL A 96 7.05 7.15 10.43
N GLN A 97 6.86 5.83 10.50
CA GLN A 97 7.05 5.04 11.70
C GLN A 97 8.54 4.70 11.90
N GLU A 98 8.88 4.01 13.00
CA GLU A 98 10.27 3.63 13.32
C GLU A 98 10.94 2.77 12.23
N ASP A 99 10.16 2.05 11.43
CA ASP A 99 10.66 1.24 10.30
C ASP A 99 10.98 2.06 9.05
N GLY A 100 10.79 3.38 9.10
CA GLY A 100 11.08 4.31 8.02
C GLY A 100 9.96 4.45 6.98
N TYR A 101 8.75 3.94 7.27
CA TYR A 101 7.63 4.01 6.33
C TYR A 101 6.36 4.61 6.94
N ALA A 102 5.56 5.28 6.09
CA ALA A 102 4.16 5.58 6.37
C ALA A 102 3.32 4.29 6.24
N HIS A 103 2.44 4.08 7.20
CA HIS A 103 1.63 2.86 7.36
C HIS A 103 0.16 3.07 6.96
N ALA A 104 -0.15 4.19 6.33
CA ALA A 104 -1.46 4.49 5.79
C ALA A 104 -1.39 5.24 4.45
N VAL A 105 -2.50 5.22 3.72
CA VAL A 105 -2.73 5.93 2.47
C VAL A 105 -4.21 6.30 2.36
N ASP A 106 -4.50 7.50 1.87
CA ASP A 106 -5.87 7.93 1.59
C ASP A 106 -6.16 7.83 0.09
N LEU A 107 -7.28 7.20 -0.24
CA LEU A 107 -7.75 6.99 -1.61
C LEU A 107 -9.04 7.77 -1.84
N ARG A 108 -9.11 8.55 -2.92
CA ARG A 108 -10.32 9.32 -3.24
C ARG A 108 -11.51 8.40 -3.48
N THR A 109 -12.63 8.68 -2.82
CA THR A 109 -13.94 8.05 -3.05
C THR A 109 -14.94 9.03 -3.65
N LYS A 110 -14.73 10.34 -3.47
CA LYS A 110 -15.55 11.40 -4.07
C LYS A 110 -15.58 11.29 -5.60
N GLY A 111 -16.79 11.32 -6.18
CA GLY A 111 -17.00 11.25 -7.62
C GLY A 111 -16.91 9.85 -8.21
N ARG A 112 -16.74 8.81 -7.38
CA ARG A 112 -16.76 7.40 -7.78
C ARG A 112 -18.11 6.78 -7.41
N SER A 113 -18.53 5.75 -8.14
CA SER A 113 -19.78 5.04 -7.79
C SER A 113 -19.60 4.22 -6.51
N GLU A 114 -20.70 4.00 -5.79
CA GLU A 114 -20.69 3.20 -4.56
C GLU A 114 -20.25 1.75 -4.80
N LEU A 115 -20.47 1.20 -6.01
CA LEU A 115 -19.94 -0.11 -6.38
C LEU A 115 -18.41 -0.11 -6.44
N HIS A 116 -17.80 0.89 -7.11
CA HIS A 116 -16.34 1.00 -7.15
C HIS A 116 -15.79 1.17 -5.73
N ASN A 117 -16.35 2.11 -4.95
CA ASN A 117 -15.93 2.33 -3.57
C ASN A 117 -16.07 1.07 -2.70
N GLY A 118 -17.16 0.33 -2.88
CA GLY A 118 -17.42 -0.94 -2.19
C GLY A 118 -16.41 -2.03 -2.55
N LEU A 119 -16.12 -2.21 -3.85
CA LEU A 119 -15.13 -3.18 -4.34
C LEU A 119 -13.71 -2.82 -3.90
N THR A 120 -13.32 -1.54 -3.99
CA THR A 120 -12.01 -1.05 -3.51
C THR A 120 -11.87 -1.34 -2.02
N ARG A 121 -12.88 -1.01 -1.20
CA ARG A 121 -12.87 -1.31 0.23
C ARG A 121 -12.77 -2.81 0.51
N LEU A 122 -13.58 -3.62 -0.17
CA LEU A 122 -13.57 -5.08 -0.02
C LEU A 122 -12.21 -5.68 -0.37
N TYR A 123 -11.59 -5.21 -1.46
CA TYR A 123 -10.27 -5.64 -1.90
C TYR A 123 -9.22 -5.44 -0.80
N PHE A 124 -9.08 -4.22 -0.25
CA PHE A 124 -8.10 -3.97 0.80
C PHE A 124 -8.43 -4.73 2.10
N HIS A 125 -9.71 -4.82 2.44
CA HIS A 125 -10.14 -5.59 3.61
C HIS A 125 -9.80 -7.08 3.49
N ALA A 126 -9.98 -7.68 2.31
CA ALA A 126 -9.64 -9.07 2.04
C ALA A 126 -8.13 -9.36 2.14
N LEU A 127 -7.28 -8.35 1.94
CA LEU A 127 -5.84 -8.43 2.17
C LEU A 127 -5.43 -8.30 3.65
N GLY A 128 -6.40 -8.13 4.57
CA GLY A 128 -6.16 -7.93 5.99
C GLY A 128 -5.80 -6.49 6.37
N LEU A 129 -6.01 -5.53 5.48
CA LEU A 129 -5.76 -4.12 5.75
C LEU A 129 -6.97 -3.48 6.44
N ARG A 130 -6.70 -2.49 7.31
CA ARG A 130 -7.74 -1.69 7.94
C ARG A 130 -8.25 -0.66 6.94
N THR A 131 -9.56 -0.56 6.80
CA THR A 131 -10.20 0.38 5.88
C THR A 131 -11.24 1.21 6.63
N LEU A 132 -11.17 2.53 6.52
CA LEU A 132 -12.14 3.46 7.09
C LEU A 132 -12.50 4.52 6.05
N ARG A 133 -13.78 4.62 5.66
CA ARG A 133 -14.23 5.70 4.77
C ARG A 133 -14.58 6.91 5.62
N HIS A 134 -13.93 8.04 5.33
CA HIS A 134 -14.31 9.33 5.86
C HIS A 134 -15.23 10.01 4.84
N VAL A 135 -16.44 10.35 5.26
CA VAL A 135 -17.43 11.04 4.42
C VAL A 135 -17.43 12.53 4.78
N GLY A 136 -17.52 13.42 3.79
CA GLY A 136 -17.53 14.86 4.00
C GLY A 136 -16.89 15.64 2.85
N THR A 137 -16.32 16.81 3.15
CA THR A 137 -15.69 17.70 2.15
C THR A 137 -14.53 17.02 1.40
N ALA A 138 -13.77 16.18 2.13
CA ALA A 138 -12.71 15.33 1.60
C ALA A 138 -13.12 13.85 1.70
N ASP A 139 -14.15 13.40 0.98
CA ASP A 139 -14.54 11.99 0.98
C ASP A 139 -13.42 11.10 0.41
N HIS A 140 -12.86 10.26 1.28
CA HIS A 140 -11.77 9.34 0.98
C HIS A 140 -11.89 8.04 1.78
N LEU A 141 -11.27 6.98 1.26
CA LEU A 141 -11.03 5.73 1.94
C LEU A 141 -9.60 5.75 2.51
N HIS A 142 -9.51 5.77 3.83
CA HIS A 142 -8.27 5.55 4.56
C HIS A 142 -7.96 4.04 4.59
N VAL A 143 -6.76 3.66 4.16
CA VAL A 143 -6.26 2.28 4.15
C VAL A 143 -4.97 2.22 4.95
N ALA A 144 -4.88 1.32 5.92
CA ALA A 144 -3.73 1.23 6.81
C ALA A 144 -3.31 -0.22 7.10
N LEU A 145 -2.04 -0.39 7.45
CA LEU A 145 -1.56 -1.64 8.02
C LEU A 145 -2.28 -1.98 9.33
N PRO A 146 -2.44 -3.27 9.67
CA PRO A 146 -2.91 -3.66 10.98
C PRO A 146 -1.85 -3.27 12.03
N VAL A 147 -2.12 -2.22 12.79
CA VAL A 147 -1.35 -1.91 14.00
C VAL A 147 -1.58 -3.06 14.99
N PRO A 148 -0.53 -3.66 15.58
CA PRO A 148 -0.73 -4.57 16.69
C PRO A 148 -1.50 -3.82 17.78
N GLU A 149 -2.64 -4.34 18.22
CA GLU A 149 -3.22 -3.86 19.47
C GLU A 149 -2.18 -4.13 20.55
N THR A 150 -1.55 -3.07 21.05
CA THR A 150 -0.68 -3.15 22.23
C THR A 150 -1.47 -3.87 23.32
N ARG A 151 -0.94 -5.02 23.72
CA ARG A 151 -1.41 -5.83 24.84
C ARG A 151 -0.96 -5.22 26.15
#